data_AF-A0A401I940-F1
#
_entry.id   AF-A0A401I940-F1
#
_cell.length_a   1.000
_cell.length_b   1.000
_cell.length_c   1.000
_cell.angle_alpha   90.00
_cell.angle_beta   90.00
_cell.angle_gamma   90.00
#
_symmetry.space_group_name_H-M   'P 1'
#
loop_
_entity.id
_entity.type
_entity.pdbx_description
1 polymer ?
#
loop_
_entity_poly.entity_id
_entity_poly.type
_entity_poly.pdbx_seq_one_letter_code
_entity_poly.pdbx_strand_id
1 'polypeptide(L)'
;MERKIIWSLTAVVILTAALAAYVLDQHSYAMMERKVQIETAEGKLTGILALPEGREGRVGLVLFIHGDGPIDASHDDGYRPVWERLAARGYASLSLDKRGIGGSEGDWLAQTMDDRVEEARQALAWARQQPEIDPDRIGVWGASQAGWVIPKLAGAERLVFSILVSPAINWLTQGQYHTRSHLAGQGASETEIEQRLRDQAQVVELLREGASYETYVAKTPESEPMSRERWAFVQANYNSDATEDLAHFDTPVLLLLGEDDIHVDVRETEAVYRERVAQDLLTVELLPDTEHSMLQTSVADSWWRALAISLFAPRRITAAAYIERIDAFLTMLEQRDEPLAAGAHRSGRLR
;
A
#
# COMPACT_ATOMS: atom_id res chain seq x y z
N MET A 1 -44.19 -25.18 -28.16
CA MET A 1 -43.13 -25.41 -27.15
C MET A 1 -41.82 -24.78 -27.60
N GLU A 2 -41.39 -25.05 -28.85
CA GLU A 2 -40.16 -24.53 -29.47
C GLU A 2 -40.01 -23.01 -29.44
N ARG A 3 -41.06 -22.24 -29.75
CA ARG A 3 -40.99 -20.77 -29.73
C ARG A 3 -40.65 -20.20 -28.35
N LYS A 4 -41.21 -20.79 -27.27
CA LYS A 4 -40.92 -20.37 -25.89
C LYS A 4 -39.48 -20.70 -25.51
N ILE A 5 -38.98 -21.88 -25.93
CA ILE A 5 -37.58 -22.28 -25.72
C ILE A 5 -36.63 -21.33 -26.45
N ILE A 6 -36.92 -20.97 -27.71
CA ILE A 6 -36.12 -20.00 -28.47
C ILE A 6 -36.12 -18.63 -27.79
N TRP A 7 -37.28 -18.11 -27.36
CA TRP A 7 -37.33 -16.83 -26.62
C TRP A 7 -36.56 -16.88 -25.31
N SER A 8 -36.63 -17.99 -24.57
CA SER A 8 -35.85 -18.20 -23.35
C SER A 8 -34.34 -18.24 -23.64
N LEU A 9 -33.91 -18.96 -24.67
CA LEU A 9 -32.50 -19.02 -25.07
C LEU A 9 -31.97 -17.65 -25.53
N THR A 10 -32.75 -16.93 -26.34
CA THR A 10 -32.39 -15.58 -26.79
C THR A 10 -32.31 -14.61 -25.60
N ALA A 11 -33.25 -14.68 -24.66
CA ALA A 11 -33.21 -13.86 -23.45
C ALA A 11 -31.97 -14.16 -22.59
N VAL A 12 -31.61 -15.43 -22.43
CA VAL A 12 -30.37 -15.84 -21.73
C VAL A 12 -29.15 -15.27 -22.44
N VAL A 13 -29.04 -15.38 -23.76
CA VAL A 13 -27.90 -14.84 -24.52
C VAL A 13 -27.79 -13.33 -24.35
N ILE A 14 -28.91 -12.59 -24.44
CA ILE A 14 -28.91 -11.13 -24.26
C ILE A 14 -28.49 -10.75 -22.84
N LEU A 15 -29.02 -11.43 -21.83
CA LEU A 15 -28.67 -11.16 -20.43
C LEU A 15 -27.18 -11.46 -20.16
N THR A 16 -26.66 -12.56 -20.69
CA THR A 16 -25.23 -12.90 -20.57
C THR A 16 -24.34 -11.87 -21.28
N ALA A 17 -24.71 -11.43 -22.48
CA ALA A 17 -23.96 -10.41 -23.21
C ALA A 17 -24.00 -9.05 -22.48
N ALA A 18 -25.16 -8.65 -21.95
CA ALA A 18 -25.31 -7.43 -21.17
C ALA A 18 -24.50 -7.49 -19.87
N LEU A 19 -24.50 -8.64 -19.18
CA LEU A 19 -23.69 -8.86 -17.99
C LEU A 19 -22.19 -8.80 -18.30
N ALA A 20 -21.76 -9.43 -19.40
CA ALA A 20 -20.37 -9.38 -19.84
C ALA A 20 -19.94 -7.95 -20.19
N ALA A 21 -20.78 -7.20 -20.94
CA ALA A 21 -20.53 -5.80 -21.25
C ALA A 21 -20.45 -4.93 -19.98
N TYR A 22 -21.34 -5.16 -19.02
CA TYR A 22 -21.30 -4.48 -17.72
C TYR A 22 -20.00 -4.79 -16.96
N VAL A 23 -19.60 -6.06 -16.87
CA VAL A 23 -18.33 -6.43 -16.21
C VAL A 23 -17.13 -5.79 -16.92
N LEU A 24 -17.09 -5.80 -18.25
CA LEU A 24 -16.02 -5.16 -19.02
C LEU A 24 -15.96 -3.65 -18.76
N ASP A 25 -17.10 -2.97 -18.70
CA ASP A 25 -17.19 -1.55 -18.38
C ASP A 25 -16.70 -1.26 -16.94
N GLN A 26 -17.08 -2.09 -15.98
CA GLN A 26 -16.66 -1.94 -14.59
C GLN A 26 -15.16 -2.16 -14.37
N HIS A 27 -14.51 -2.92 -15.25
CA HIS A 27 -13.06 -3.16 -15.28
C HIS A 27 -12.30 -2.23 -16.24
N SER A 28 -13.00 -1.36 -16.96
CA SER A 28 -12.39 -0.33 -17.80
C SER A 28 -12.07 0.88 -16.93
N TYR A 29 -10.80 1.08 -16.58
CA TYR A 29 -10.34 2.23 -15.81
C TYR A 29 -9.93 3.39 -16.72
N ALA A 30 -10.15 4.63 -16.27
CA ALA A 30 -9.79 5.86 -17.00
C ALA A 30 -8.29 6.18 -16.89
N MET A 31 -7.47 5.23 -17.33
CA MET A 31 -6.01 5.28 -17.30
C MET A 31 -5.42 4.30 -18.32
N MET A 32 -4.23 4.60 -18.82
CA MET A 32 -3.47 3.71 -19.70
C MET A 32 -2.43 2.94 -18.90
N GLU A 33 -2.51 1.62 -18.88
CA GLU A 33 -1.48 0.77 -18.28
C GLU A 33 -0.40 0.38 -19.29
N ARG A 34 0.86 0.60 -18.93
CA ARG A 34 2.03 0.14 -19.69
C ARG A 34 2.86 -0.78 -18.82
N LYS A 35 3.08 -2.02 -19.28
CA LYS A 35 4.09 -2.90 -18.65
C LYS A 35 5.48 -2.31 -18.84
N VAL A 36 6.28 -2.33 -17.79
CA VAL A 36 7.64 -1.78 -17.79
C VAL A 36 8.65 -2.81 -17.32
N GLN A 37 9.90 -2.61 -17.73
CA GLN A 37 11.06 -3.36 -17.25
C GLN A 37 12.12 -2.35 -16.85
N ILE A 38 12.67 -2.53 -15.65
CA ILE A 38 13.70 -1.67 -15.07
C ILE A 38 14.92 -2.54 -14.80
N GLU A 39 16.00 -2.25 -15.52
CA GLU A 39 17.29 -2.90 -15.26
C GLU A 39 17.92 -2.26 -14.02
N THR A 40 18.18 -3.07 -13.00
CA THR A 40 18.87 -2.65 -11.77
C THR A 40 20.20 -3.37 -11.60
N ALA A 41 21.04 -2.90 -10.66
CA ALA A 41 22.31 -3.56 -10.37
C ALA A 41 22.11 -5.00 -9.83
N GLU A 42 20.99 -5.25 -9.18
CA GLU A 42 20.62 -6.51 -8.55
C GLU A 42 19.71 -7.38 -9.44
N GLY A 43 19.49 -6.98 -10.70
CA GLY A 43 18.70 -7.72 -11.68
C GLY A 43 17.45 -6.98 -12.16
N LYS A 44 16.77 -7.55 -13.14
CA LYS A 44 15.62 -6.90 -13.77
C LYS A 44 14.40 -6.89 -12.84
N LEU A 45 13.71 -5.74 -12.76
CA LEU A 45 12.38 -5.62 -12.18
C LEU A 45 11.33 -5.45 -13.28
N THR A 46 10.18 -6.10 -13.13
CA THR A 46 8.99 -5.89 -13.96
C THR A 46 7.95 -5.08 -13.20
N GLY A 47 7.04 -4.43 -13.92
CA GLY A 47 5.97 -3.69 -13.28
C GLY A 47 4.98 -3.07 -14.24
N ILE A 48 4.16 -2.18 -13.70
CA ILE A 48 3.13 -1.42 -14.41
C ILE A 48 3.34 0.08 -14.16
N LEU A 49 3.35 0.85 -15.24
CA LEU A 49 3.21 2.29 -15.23
C LEU A 49 1.79 2.64 -15.72
N ALA A 50 0.92 3.06 -14.81
CA ALA A 50 -0.41 3.56 -15.12
C ALA A 50 -0.36 5.08 -15.34
N LEU A 51 -0.80 5.54 -16.51
CA LEU A 51 -0.75 6.93 -16.96
C LEU A 51 -2.16 7.52 -17.09
N PRO A 52 -2.35 8.82 -16.82
CA PRO A 52 -3.61 9.50 -17.10
C PRO A 52 -4.00 9.43 -18.58
N GLU A 53 -5.27 9.17 -18.87
CA GLU A 53 -5.81 9.29 -20.22
C GLU A 53 -5.97 10.75 -20.64
N GLY A 54 -5.65 11.05 -21.91
CA GLY A 54 -5.97 12.34 -22.53
C GLY A 54 -5.23 13.57 -21.96
N ARG A 55 -4.21 13.39 -21.13
CA ARG A 55 -3.36 14.48 -20.63
C ARG A 55 -2.24 14.81 -21.63
N GLU A 56 -2.09 16.09 -21.93
CA GLU A 56 -0.92 16.62 -22.64
C GLU A 56 0.16 17.07 -21.65
N GLY A 57 1.42 16.83 -21.98
CA GLY A 57 2.57 17.24 -21.15
C GLY A 57 2.98 16.21 -20.10
N ARG A 58 3.91 16.62 -19.23
CA ARG A 58 4.43 15.77 -18.15
C ARG A 58 3.47 15.73 -16.97
N VAL A 59 3.34 14.56 -16.37
CA VAL A 59 2.48 14.29 -15.20
C VAL A 59 3.34 13.98 -13.98
N GLY A 60 2.80 14.19 -12.78
CA GLY A 60 3.48 13.73 -11.56
C GLY A 60 3.56 12.20 -11.51
N LEU A 61 4.27 11.66 -10.54
CA LEU A 61 4.39 10.22 -10.31
C LEU A 61 4.10 9.89 -8.85
N VAL A 62 3.43 8.77 -8.61
CA VAL A 62 3.38 8.09 -7.31
C VAL A 62 4.02 6.72 -7.46
N LEU A 63 5.13 6.47 -6.74
CA LEU A 63 5.72 5.14 -6.64
C LEU A 63 5.01 4.34 -5.54
N PHE A 64 4.56 3.13 -5.87
CA PHE A 64 3.93 2.19 -4.96
C PHE A 64 4.99 1.29 -4.31
N ILE A 65 5.00 1.25 -2.98
CA ILE A 65 5.89 0.41 -2.17
C ILE A 65 5.02 -0.58 -1.38
N HIS A 66 5.23 -1.87 -1.63
CA HIS A 66 4.34 -2.93 -1.17
C HIS A 66 4.55 -3.32 0.29
N GLY A 67 3.51 -3.90 0.88
CA GLY A 67 3.55 -4.57 2.19
C GLY A 67 4.34 -5.89 2.17
N ASP A 68 4.29 -6.68 3.24
CA ASP A 68 4.95 -7.99 3.30
C ASP A 68 4.27 -9.03 2.38
N GLY A 69 5.01 -10.04 1.92
CA GLY A 69 4.46 -11.13 1.08
C GLY A 69 4.73 -11.01 -0.42
N PRO A 70 4.38 -12.04 -1.20
CA PRO A 70 4.67 -12.15 -2.64
C PRO A 70 3.66 -11.36 -3.48
N ILE A 71 3.85 -10.04 -3.55
CA ILE A 71 2.91 -9.10 -4.20
C ILE A 71 3.34 -8.82 -5.65
N ASP A 72 2.39 -8.93 -6.59
CA ASP A 72 2.55 -8.51 -7.99
C ASP A 72 2.24 -7.01 -8.16
N ALA A 73 2.55 -6.45 -9.33
CA ALA A 73 2.48 -5.01 -9.55
C ALA A 73 1.08 -4.41 -9.36
N SER A 74 -0.01 -5.14 -9.65
CA SER A 74 -1.37 -4.62 -9.44
C SER A 74 -2.01 -5.02 -8.11
N HIS A 75 -1.33 -5.87 -7.33
CA HIS A 75 -1.84 -6.50 -6.12
C HIS A 75 -3.19 -7.20 -6.40
N ASP A 76 -3.16 -8.14 -7.35
CA ASP A 76 -4.36 -8.82 -7.86
C ASP A 76 -5.45 -7.82 -8.32
N ASP A 77 -5.03 -6.77 -9.03
CA ASP A 77 -5.84 -5.64 -9.52
C ASP A 77 -6.40 -4.70 -8.44
N GLY A 78 -6.10 -4.95 -7.15
CA GLY A 78 -6.56 -4.15 -6.02
C GLY A 78 -6.08 -2.69 -6.03
N TYR A 79 -4.97 -2.38 -6.72
CA TYR A 79 -4.47 -1.01 -6.83
C TYR A 79 -5.11 -0.16 -7.93
N ARG A 80 -5.79 -0.77 -8.90
CA ARG A 80 -6.35 -0.01 -10.04
C ARG A 80 -7.31 1.11 -9.65
N PRO A 81 -8.21 0.97 -8.66
CA PRO A 81 -9.05 2.08 -8.21
C PRO A 81 -8.25 3.27 -7.66
N VAL A 82 -7.13 3.01 -6.97
CA VAL A 82 -6.23 4.05 -6.47
C VAL A 82 -5.49 4.70 -7.64
N TRP A 83 -4.95 3.92 -8.58
CA TRP A 83 -4.27 4.44 -9.77
C TRP A 83 -5.17 5.32 -10.62
N GLU A 84 -6.43 4.92 -10.84
CA GLU A 84 -7.41 5.74 -11.56
C GLU A 84 -7.65 7.08 -10.86
N ARG A 85 -7.73 7.06 -9.52
CA ARG A 85 -7.88 8.29 -8.73
C ARG A 85 -6.66 9.20 -8.84
N LEU A 86 -5.45 8.65 -8.74
CA LEU A 86 -4.20 9.39 -8.92
C LEU A 86 -4.10 9.96 -10.34
N ALA A 87 -4.51 9.18 -11.34
CA ALA A 87 -4.54 9.58 -12.74
C ALA A 87 -5.46 10.79 -12.98
N ALA A 88 -6.65 10.80 -12.37
CA ALA A 88 -7.57 11.93 -12.40
C ALA A 88 -6.95 13.22 -11.82
N ARG A 89 -5.98 13.12 -10.91
CA ARG A 89 -5.21 14.24 -10.35
C ARG A 89 -3.91 14.56 -11.08
N GLY A 90 -3.69 13.94 -12.25
CA GLY A 90 -2.49 14.15 -13.05
C GLY A 90 -1.22 13.55 -12.45
N TYR A 91 -1.36 12.43 -11.75
CA TYR A 91 -0.25 11.58 -11.33
C TYR A 91 -0.32 10.24 -12.05
N ALA A 92 0.80 9.82 -12.65
CA ALA A 92 1.03 8.45 -13.02
C ALA A 92 1.31 7.59 -11.77
N SER A 93 1.01 6.30 -11.84
CA SER A 93 1.36 5.33 -10.79
C SER A 93 2.39 4.36 -11.33
N LEU A 94 3.55 4.23 -10.66
CA LEU A 94 4.53 3.19 -10.94
C LEU A 94 4.46 2.16 -9.82
N SER A 95 4.24 0.91 -10.17
CA SER A 95 4.20 -0.21 -9.24
C SER A 95 4.99 -1.38 -9.83
N LEU A 96 5.86 -1.97 -9.03
CA LEU A 96 6.76 -3.04 -9.48
C LEU A 96 6.34 -4.38 -8.87
N ASP A 97 6.52 -5.46 -9.61
CA ASP A 97 6.42 -6.80 -9.05
C ASP A 97 7.58 -6.99 -8.06
N LYS A 98 7.30 -7.54 -6.87
CA LYS A 98 8.38 -7.89 -5.94
C LYS A 98 9.37 -8.85 -6.57
N ARG A 99 10.61 -8.86 -6.08
CA ARG A 99 11.65 -9.79 -6.52
C ARG A 99 11.17 -11.24 -6.46
N GLY A 100 11.33 -11.95 -7.58
CA GLY A 100 10.83 -13.32 -7.76
C GLY A 100 9.37 -13.43 -8.19
N ILE A 101 8.65 -12.32 -8.33
CA ILE A 101 7.23 -12.25 -8.71
C ILE A 101 7.09 -11.58 -10.09
N GLY A 102 6.08 -11.96 -10.88
CA GLY A 102 5.68 -11.24 -12.10
C GLY A 102 6.71 -11.17 -13.24
N GLY A 103 7.88 -11.78 -13.08
CA GLY A 103 9.01 -11.68 -14.01
C GLY A 103 10.19 -10.84 -13.51
N SER A 104 10.05 -10.23 -12.32
CA SER A 104 11.15 -9.64 -11.55
C SER A 104 12.12 -10.73 -11.09
N GLU A 105 13.40 -10.47 -11.23
CA GLU A 105 14.48 -11.36 -10.82
C GLU A 105 14.79 -11.23 -9.33
N GLY A 106 15.47 -12.24 -8.78
CA GLY A 106 15.82 -12.32 -7.37
C GLY A 106 14.72 -12.97 -6.51
N ASP A 107 14.77 -12.70 -5.21
CA ASP A 107 13.86 -13.24 -4.20
C ASP A 107 13.58 -12.16 -3.15
N TRP A 108 12.30 -11.86 -2.91
CA TRP A 108 11.91 -10.86 -1.92
C TRP A 108 12.22 -11.28 -0.48
N LEU A 109 12.31 -12.58 -0.20
CA LEU A 109 12.75 -13.09 1.12
C LEU A 109 14.25 -12.90 1.36
N ALA A 110 15.02 -12.54 0.34
CA ALA A 110 16.44 -12.23 0.46
C ALA A 110 16.72 -10.75 0.74
N GLN A 111 15.69 -9.90 0.83
CA GLN A 111 15.86 -8.45 0.98
C GLN A 111 15.78 -7.99 2.44
N THR A 112 16.67 -7.09 2.80
CA THR A 112 16.54 -6.21 3.97
C THR A 112 15.59 -5.04 3.67
N MET A 113 15.15 -4.31 4.70
CA MET A 113 14.42 -3.05 4.51
C MET A 113 15.28 -2.00 3.79
N ASP A 114 16.60 -1.99 4.00
CA ASP A 114 17.51 -1.08 3.28
C ASP A 114 17.64 -1.47 1.80
N ASP A 115 17.65 -2.76 1.47
CA ASP A 115 17.60 -3.22 0.06
C ASP A 115 16.30 -2.77 -0.62
N ARG A 116 15.19 -2.70 0.12
CA ARG A 116 13.91 -2.18 -0.39
C ARG A 116 13.96 -0.67 -0.61
N VAL A 117 14.65 0.08 0.24
CA VAL A 117 14.89 1.52 0.04
C VAL A 117 15.69 1.74 -1.23
N GLU A 118 16.79 1.00 -1.42
CA GLU A 118 17.62 1.12 -2.62
C GLU A 118 16.85 0.74 -3.90
N GLU A 119 16.04 -0.32 -3.85
CA GLU A 119 15.16 -0.68 -4.96
C GLU A 119 14.18 0.44 -5.33
N ALA A 120 13.58 1.10 -4.34
CA ALA A 120 12.72 2.25 -4.56
C ALA A 120 13.49 3.43 -5.17
N ARG A 121 14.72 3.71 -4.71
CA ARG A 121 15.60 4.74 -5.29
C ARG A 121 15.89 4.48 -6.76
N GLN A 122 16.17 3.24 -7.13
CA GLN A 122 16.42 2.83 -8.51
C GLN A 122 15.16 2.98 -9.38
N ALA A 123 13.99 2.61 -8.85
CA ALA A 123 12.71 2.83 -9.52
C ALA A 123 12.45 4.32 -9.78
N LEU A 124 12.71 5.20 -8.80
CA LEU A 124 12.59 6.64 -8.95
C LEU A 124 13.61 7.20 -9.96
N ALA A 125 14.85 6.72 -9.93
CA ALA A 125 15.88 7.12 -10.88
C ALA A 125 15.51 6.77 -12.33
N TRP A 126 14.92 5.59 -12.54
CA TRP A 126 14.36 5.19 -13.83
C TRP A 126 13.17 6.08 -14.22
N ALA A 127 12.25 6.35 -13.29
CA ALA A 127 11.04 7.11 -13.57
C ALA A 127 11.34 8.57 -13.98
N ARG A 128 12.36 9.19 -13.38
CA ARG A 128 12.82 10.55 -13.72
C ARG A 128 13.36 10.68 -15.15
N GLN A 129 13.70 9.55 -15.80
CA GLN A 129 14.19 9.53 -17.19
C GLN A 129 13.04 9.39 -18.21
N GLN A 130 11.81 9.14 -17.76
CA GLN A 130 10.69 8.93 -18.67
C GLN A 130 10.16 10.27 -19.19
N PRO A 131 9.91 10.40 -20.51
CA PRO A 131 9.51 11.67 -21.11
C PRO A 131 8.14 12.18 -20.61
N GLU A 132 7.27 11.27 -20.16
CA GLU A 132 5.93 11.57 -19.63
C GLU A 132 5.94 12.03 -18.17
N ILE A 133 7.03 11.84 -17.43
CA ILE A 133 7.08 12.09 -15.99
C ILE A 133 7.74 13.44 -15.68
N ASP A 134 7.10 14.21 -14.81
CA ASP A 134 7.65 15.40 -14.19
C ASP A 134 8.53 15.00 -13.00
N PRO A 135 9.87 15.16 -13.08
CA PRO A 135 10.78 14.76 -12.01
C PRO A 135 10.63 15.60 -10.74
N ASP A 136 9.94 16.74 -10.81
CA ASP A 136 9.71 17.63 -9.68
C ASP A 136 8.41 17.33 -8.92
N ARG A 137 7.57 16.42 -9.43
CA ARG A 137 6.27 16.05 -8.85
C ARG A 137 6.17 14.56 -8.55
N ILE A 138 7.13 14.05 -7.77
CA ILE A 138 7.21 12.63 -7.37
C ILE A 138 6.77 12.48 -5.91
N GLY A 139 5.69 11.75 -5.68
CA GLY A 139 5.29 11.27 -4.36
C GLY A 139 5.43 9.75 -4.25
N VAL A 140 5.10 9.22 -3.07
CA VAL A 140 5.07 7.78 -2.81
C VAL A 140 3.77 7.38 -2.13
N TRP A 141 3.36 6.13 -2.38
CA TRP A 141 2.30 5.44 -1.67
C TRP A 141 2.84 4.13 -1.15
N GLY A 142 2.51 3.74 0.07
CA GLY A 142 2.87 2.41 0.53
C GLY A 142 2.06 1.94 1.72
N ALA A 143 1.98 0.62 1.86
CA ALA A 143 1.18 -0.04 2.88
C ALA A 143 1.99 -0.97 3.78
N SER A 144 1.55 -1.13 5.03
CA SER A 144 2.08 -2.14 5.96
C SER A 144 3.61 -2.06 6.12
N GLN A 145 4.37 -3.08 5.71
CA GLN A 145 5.85 -3.13 5.69
C GLN A 145 6.52 -1.90 5.05
N ALA A 146 5.84 -1.21 4.12
CA ALA A 146 6.34 0.03 3.53
C ALA A 146 6.57 1.15 4.58
N GLY A 147 5.96 1.06 5.75
CA GLY A 147 6.21 1.94 6.89
C GLY A 147 7.66 1.96 7.37
N TRP A 148 8.42 0.88 7.17
CA TRP A 148 9.87 0.86 7.44
C TRP A 148 10.73 1.42 6.30
N VAL A 149 10.16 1.49 5.10
CA VAL A 149 10.89 1.85 3.87
C VAL A 149 10.71 3.33 3.53
N ILE A 150 9.46 3.82 3.54
CA ILE A 150 9.12 5.18 3.09
C ILE A 150 9.80 6.27 3.93
N PRO A 151 9.84 6.21 5.27
CA PRO A 151 10.51 7.24 6.07
C PRO A 151 12.03 7.31 5.80
N LYS A 152 12.68 6.16 5.60
CA LYS A 152 14.09 6.10 5.17
C LYS A 152 14.27 6.69 3.77
N LEU A 153 13.37 6.36 2.84
CA LEU A 153 13.38 6.88 1.48
C LEU A 153 13.18 8.41 1.45
N ALA A 154 12.29 8.95 2.28
CA ALA A 154 12.06 10.39 2.40
C ALA A 154 13.32 11.14 2.87
N GLY A 155 14.13 10.53 3.73
CA GLY A 155 15.44 11.08 4.12
C GLY A 155 16.52 11.02 3.04
N ALA A 156 16.29 10.24 1.97
CA ALA A 156 17.29 9.95 0.94
C ALA A 156 16.92 10.48 -0.46
N GLU A 157 15.64 10.79 -0.70
CA GLU A 157 15.09 11.20 -1.98
C GLU A 157 14.18 12.42 -1.82
N ARG A 158 14.21 13.35 -2.79
CA ARG A 158 13.26 14.47 -2.80
C ARG A 158 11.90 13.98 -3.27
N LEU A 159 10.96 13.89 -2.33
CA LEU A 159 9.55 13.59 -2.55
C LEU A 159 8.71 14.85 -2.35
N VAL A 160 7.55 14.95 -3.00
CA VAL A 160 6.61 16.08 -2.79
C VAL A 160 5.49 15.75 -1.81
N PHE A 161 5.23 14.46 -1.56
CA PHE A 161 4.35 13.96 -0.51
C PHE A 161 4.54 12.45 -0.30
N SER A 162 4.03 11.94 0.82
CA SER A 162 3.94 10.50 1.10
C SER A 162 2.54 10.11 1.56
N ILE A 163 2.00 9.01 1.02
CA ILE A 163 0.73 8.41 1.45
C ILE A 163 1.05 7.06 2.11
N LEU A 164 0.71 6.93 3.39
CA LEU A 164 1.01 5.76 4.22
C LEU A 164 -0.31 5.10 4.61
N VAL A 165 -0.44 3.81 4.30
CA VAL A 165 -1.68 3.04 4.50
C VAL A 165 -1.43 1.92 5.49
N SER A 166 -2.00 2.02 6.68
CA SER A 166 -1.72 1.11 7.80
C SER A 166 -0.22 0.78 7.94
N PRO A 167 0.67 1.79 8.02
CA PRO A 167 2.11 1.57 8.03
C PRO A 167 2.56 0.91 9.32
N ALA A 168 3.53 0.00 9.19
CA ALA A 168 4.27 -0.55 10.30
C ALA A 168 5.26 0.47 10.91
N ILE A 169 5.50 0.40 12.23
CA ILE A 169 6.50 1.24 12.92
C ILE A 169 7.60 0.37 13.52
N ASN A 170 7.30 -0.44 14.54
CA ASN A 170 8.27 -1.34 15.16
C ASN A 170 7.85 -2.79 14.95
N TRP A 171 8.73 -3.59 14.36
CA TRP A 171 8.46 -4.99 14.01
C TRP A 171 8.01 -5.83 15.20
N LEU A 172 8.65 -5.65 16.35
CA LEU A 172 8.40 -6.47 17.53
C LEU A 172 7.08 -6.10 18.21
N THR A 173 6.81 -4.80 18.44
CA THR A 173 5.57 -4.36 19.09
C THR A 173 4.36 -4.66 18.20
N GLN A 174 4.48 -4.42 16.89
CA GLN A 174 3.46 -4.76 15.92
C GLN A 174 3.18 -6.26 15.89
N GLY A 175 4.23 -7.10 15.89
CA GLY A 175 4.07 -8.56 15.93
C GLY A 175 3.33 -9.02 17.19
N GLN A 176 3.59 -8.40 18.34
CA GLN A 176 2.88 -8.70 19.59
C GLN A 176 1.42 -8.25 19.54
N TYR A 177 1.16 -7.05 19.02
CA TYR A 177 -0.20 -6.54 18.80
C TYR A 177 -0.99 -7.51 17.91
N HIS A 178 -0.45 -7.88 16.76
CA HIS A 178 -1.11 -8.79 15.83
C HIS A 178 -1.45 -10.14 16.47
N THR A 179 -0.48 -10.75 17.17
CA THR A 179 -0.73 -12.01 17.90
C THR A 179 -1.87 -11.87 18.90
N ARG A 180 -1.89 -10.80 19.69
CA ARG A 180 -2.98 -10.54 20.66
C ARG A 180 -4.32 -10.33 19.96
N SER A 181 -4.39 -9.42 18.99
CA SER A 181 -5.62 -9.04 18.29
C SER A 181 -6.22 -10.22 17.53
N HIS A 182 -5.39 -11.00 16.84
CA HIS A 182 -5.80 -12.20 16.12
C HIS A 182 -6.41 -13.25 17.06
N LEU A 183 -5.72 -13.59 18.15
CA LEU A 183 -6.19 -14.59 19.11
C LEU A 183 -7.44 -14.13 19.88
N ALA A 184 -7.50 -12.85 20.27
CA ALA A 184 -8.68 -12.28 20.90
C ALA A 184 -9.89 -12.34 19.95
N GLY A 185 -9.71 -12.05 18.66
CA GLY A 185 -10.75 -12.20 17.64
C GLY A 185 -11.24 -13.63 17.45
N GLN A 186 -10.41 -14.63 17.76
CA GLN A 186 -10.76 -16.05 17.77
C GLN A 186 -11.41 -16.51 19.09
N GLY A 187 -11.56 -15.63 20.07
CA GLY A 187 -12.14 -15.93 21.38
C GLY A 187 -11.19 -16.65 22.34
N ALA A 188 -9.87 -16.57 22.12
CA ALA A 188 -8.88 -17.09 23.04
C ALA A 188 -8.94 -16.37 24.40
N SER A 189 -8.65 -17.10 25.47
CA SER A 189 -8.52 -16.54 26.82
C SER A 189 -7.23 -15.72 26.97
N GLU A 190 -7.19 -14.79 27.93
CA GLU A 190 -5.97 -14.01 28.21
C GLU A 190 -4.77 -14.91 28.53
N THR A 191 -4.99 -16.04 29.22
CA THR A 191 -3.94 -17.01 29.51
C THR A 191 -3.33 -17.62 28.24
N GLU A 192 -4.15 -17.93 27.23
CA GLU A 192 -3.69 -18.47 25.94
C GLU A 192 -2.94 -17.39 25.14
N ILE A 193 -3.44 -16.16 25.14
CA ILE A 193 -2.79 -15.01 24.50
C ILE A 193 -1.40 -14.78 25.13
N GLU A 194 -1.33 -14.68 26.46
CA GLU A 194 -0.07 -14.49 27.16
C GLU A 194 0.90 -15.65 26.93
N GLN A 195 0.41 -16.88 26.81
CA GLN A 195 1.26 -18.03 26.47
C GLN A 195 1.86 -17.87 25.08
N ARG A 196 1.05 -17.51 24.07
CA ARG A 196 1.56 -17.30 22.71
C ARG A 196 2.56 -16.15 22.63
N LEU A 197 2.34 -15.07 23.39
CA LEU A 197 3.28 -13.95 23.48
C LEU A 197 4.61 -14.37 24.13
N ARG A 198 4.59 -15.25 25.14
CA ARG A 198 5.82 -15.84 25.71
C ARG A 198 6.57 -16.70 24.71
N ASP A 199 5.84 -17.51 23.94
CA ASP A 199 6.42 -18.35 22.88
C ASP A 199 7.07 -17.50 21.79
N GLN A 200 6.39 -16.42 21.37
CA GLN A 200 6.94 -15.45 20.43
C GLN A 200 8.19 -14.76 20.98
N ALA A 201 8.20 -14.39 22.27
CA ALA A 201 9.39 -13.81 22.90
C ALA A 201 10.60 -14.78 22.89
N GLN A 202 10.37 -16.09 23.05
CA GLN A 202 11.44 -17.09 22.92
C GLN A 202 12.02 -17.11 21.51
N VAL A 203 11.18 -17.02 20.47
CA VAL A 203 11.65 -16.93 19.09
C VAL A 203 12.48 -15.65 18.86
N VAL A 204 12.08 -14.53 19.47
CA VAL A 204 12.86 -13.28 19.42
C VAL A 204 14.22 -13.41 20.10
N GLU A 205 14.33 -14.13 21.22
CA GLU A 205 15.64 -14.42 21.82
C GLU A 205 16.53 -15.26 20.89
N LEU A 206 15.97 -16.24 20.19
CA LEU A 206 16.72 -17.02 19.19
C LEU A 206 17.23 -16.14 18.04
N LEU A 207 16.42 -15.18 17.58
CA LEU A 207 16.85 -14.19 16.59
C LEU A 207 18.00 -13.33 17.12
N ARG A 208 17.89 -12.84 18.37
CA ARG A 208 18.92 -12.02 19.03
C ARG A 208 20.24 -12.78 19.24
N GLU A 209 20.17 -14.07 19.53
CA GLU A 209 21.34 -14.94 19.67
C GLU A 209 21.98 -15.32 18.32
N GLY A 210 21.34 -14.97 17.20
CA GLY A 210 21.80 -15.37 15.87
C GLY A 210 21.66 -16.87 15.63
N ALA A 211 20.62 -17.51 16.20
CA ALA A 211 20.41 -18.95 16.10
C ALA A 211 20.29 -19.41 14.63
N SER A 212 20.84 -20.61 14.36
CA SER A 212 20.62 -21.29 13.08
C SER A 212 19.17 -21.71 12.92
N TYR A 213 18.73 -21.89 11.68
CA TYR A 213 17.40 -22.42 11.37
C TYR A 213 17.12 -23.76 12.07
N GLU A 214 18.11 -24.66 12.12
CA GLU A 214 18.00 -25.95 12.81
C GLU A 214 17.77 -25.77 14.31
N THR A 215 18.41 -24.77 14.91
CA THR A 215 18.22 -24.43 16.33
C THR A 215 16.85 -23.82 16.58
N TYR A 216 16.37 -22.96 15.66
CA TYR A 216 15.01 -22.43 15.70
C TYR A 216 13.96 -23.54 15.65
N VAL A 217 14.03 -24.43 14.67
CA VAL A 217 13.08 -25.56 14.54
C VAL A 217 13.12 -26.49 15.75
N ALA A 218 14.30 -26.74 16.32
CA ALA A 218 14.43 -27.61 17.50
C ALA A 218 13.87 -26.98 18.80
N LYS A 219 13.74 -25.66 18.86
CA LYS A 219 13.36 -24.91 20.08
C LYS A 219 12.02 -24.20 19.98
N THR A 220 11.47 -24.02 18.79
CA THR A 220 10.18 -23.34 18.61
C THR A 220 9.03 -24.24 19.09
N PRO A 221 8.08 -23.70 19.86
CA PRO A 221 6.87 -24.43 20.25
C PRO A 221 5.80 -24.46 19.14
N GLU A 222 6.06 -23.83 18.00
CA GLU A 222 5.12 -23.73 16.88
C GLU A 222 4.93 -25.07 16.17
N SER A 223 3.67 -25.45 15.95
CA SER A 223 3.32 -26.68 15.21
C SER A 223 3.74 -26.63 13.75
N GLU A 224 3.76 -25.43 13.17
CA GLU A 224 4.16 -25.14 11.81
C GLU A 224 5.24 -24.04 11.86
N PRO A 225 6.53 -24.41 11.97
CA PRO A 225 7.60 -23.43 11.96
C PRO A 225 7.70 -22.71 10.61
N MET A 226 8.22 -21.49 10.63
CA MET A 226 8.54 -20.74 9.42
C MET A 226 9.49 -21.55 8.51
N SER A 227 9.42 -21.32 7.20
CA SER A 227 10.40 -21.90 6.27
C SER A 227 11.81 -21.38 6.55
N ARG A 228 12.84 -22.04 6.01
CA ARG A 228 14.23 -21.58 6.14
C ARG A 228 14.44 -20.19 5.56
N GLU A 229 13.86 -19.94 4.39
CA GLU A 229 13.94 -18.67 3.68
C GLU A 229 13.23 -17.57 4.47
N ARG A 230 12.06 -17.87 5.04
CA ARG A 230 11.34 -16.93 5.91
C ARG A 230 12.10 -16.65 7.21
N TRP A 231 12.72 -17.66 7.82
CA TRP A 231 13.58 -17.45 8.98
C TRP A 231 14.75 -16.52 8.65
N ALA A 232 15.42 -16.73 7.51
CA ALA A 232 16.50 -15.85 7.06
C ALA A 232 16.03 -14.41 6.84
N PHE A 233 14.87 -14.22 6.21
CA PHE A 233 14.24 -12.92 6.03
C PHE A 233 13.96 -12.23 7.37
N VAL A 234 13.35 -12.94 8.32
CA VAL A 234 13.05 -12.40 9.66
C VAL A 234 14.34 -12.09 10.42
N GLN A 235 15.34 -12.96 10.35
CA GLN A 235 16.64 -12.75 10.98
C GLN A 235 17.33 -11.47 10.49
N ALA A 236 17.16 -11.13 9.21
CA ALA A 236 17.71 -9.91 8.63
C ALA A 236 16.93 -8.64 8.99
N ASN A 237 15.65 -8.74 9.41
CA ASN A 237 14.74 -7.59 9.48
C ASN A 237 14.00 -7.42 10.83
N TYR A 238 14.06 -8.36 11.77
CA TYR A 238 13.25 -8.34 13.00
C TYR A 238 13.48 -7.12 13.92
N ASN A 239 14.59 -6.41 13.71
CA ASN A 239 14.95 -5.19 14.41
C ASN A 239 14.49 -3.91 13.69
N SER A 240 13.69 -4.03 12.62
CA SER A 240 13.17 -2.88 11.89
C SER A 240 12.29 -2.02 12.79
N ASP A 241 12.65 -0.75 12.88
CA ASP A 241 11.95 0.27 13.64
C ASP A 241 12.04 1.61 12.91
N ALA A 242 10.89 2.15 12.48
CA ALA A 242 10.80 3.40 11.75
C ALA A 242 10.70 4.63 12.67
N THR A 243 10.58 4.46 13.99
CA THR A 243 10.24 5.54 14.94
C THR A 243 11.12 6.77 14.79
N GLU A 244 12.43 6.58 14.65
CA GLU A 244 13.37 7.69 14.44
C GLU A 244 13.35 8.21 12.99
N ASP A 245 13.16 7.31 12.02
CA ASP A 245 13.12 7.66 10.60
C ASP A 245 11.89 8.51 10.23
N LEU A 246 10.81 8.49 11.02
CA LEU A 246 9.64 9.35 10.80
C LEU A 246 9.98 10.84 10.82
N ALA A 247 11.06 11.24 11.52
CA ALA A 247 11.52 12.63 11.53
C ALA A 247 12.11 13.07 10.16
N HIS A 248 12.36 12.15 9.23
CA HIS A 248 12.85 12.46 7.90
C HIS A 248 11.78 13.05 6.97
N PHE A 249 10.50 13.00 7.33
CA PHE A 249 9.46 13.63 6.52
C PHE A 249 9.56 15.16 6.59
N ASP A 250 9.93 15.77 5.47
CA ASP A 250 10.01 17.23 5.26
C ASP A 250 8.92 17.76 4.31
N THR A 251 8.06 16.85 3.81
CA THR A 251 6.93 17.14 2.93
C THR A 251 5.63 16.53 3.46
N PRO A 252 4.45 16.96 2.94
CA PRO A 252 3.17 16.50 3.44
C PRO A 252 3.00 14.98 3.45
N VAL A 253 2.44 14.47 4.55
CA VAL A 253 2.19 13.06 4.81
C VAL A 253 0.69 12.84 5.03
N LEU A 254 0.10 11.93 4.27
CA LEU A 254 -1.23 11.40 4.55
C LEU A 254 -1.09 10.04 5.24
N LEU A 255 -1.54 9.94 6.48
CA LEU A 255 -1.62 8.70 7.25
C LEU A 255 -3.06 8.19 7.24
N LEU A 256 -3.29 7.03 6.61
CA LEU A 256 -4.58 6.36 6.53
C LEU A 256 -4.56 5.11 7.41
N LEU A 257 -5.51 5.02 8.34
CA LEU A 257 -5.61 3.92 9.31
C LEU A 257 -7.01 3.31 9.26
N GLY A 258 -7.10 1.98 9.24
CA GLY A 258 -8.37 1.27 9.40
C GLY A 258 -8.71 1.07 10.87
N GLU A 259 -9.92 1.41 11.31
CA GLU A 259 -10.32 1.28 12.73
C GLU A 259 -10.27 -0.17 13.24
N ASP A 260 -10.54 -1.14 12.37
CA ASP A 260 -10.59 -2.57 12.71
C ASP A 260 -9.28 -3.30 12.36
N ASP A 261 -8.18 -2.56 12.18
CA ASP A 261 -6.89 -3.14 11.82
C ASP A 261 -6.31 -3.99 12.96
N ILE A 262 -6.12 -5.28 12.68
CA ILE A 262 -5.52 -6.25 13.61
C ILE A 262 -4.03 -6.48 13.37
N HIS A 263 -3.46 -5.94 12.28
CA HIS A 263 -2.07 -6.15 11.89
C HIS A 263 -1.16 -5.01 12.37
N VAL A 264 -1.65 -3.78 12.46
CA VAL A 264 -0.96 -2.65 13.09
C VAL A 264 -1.77 -2.10 14.25
N ASP A 265 -1.10 -1.71 15.34
CA ASP A 265 -1.77 -1.01 16.43
C ASP A 265 -2.10 0.42 15.97
N VAL A 266 -3.37 0.65 15.63
CA VAL A 266 -3.87 1.92 15.10
C VAL A 266 -3.57 3.08 16.06
N ARG A 267 -3.71 2.83 17.37
CA ARG A 267 -3.56 3.88 18.39
C ARG A 267 -2.10 4.21 18.63
N GLU A 268 -1.25 3.19 18.72
CA GLU A 268 0.21 3.37 18.76
C GLU A 268 0.68 4.10 17.50
N THR A 269 0.26 3.64 16.33
CA THR A 269 0.68 4.18 15.04
C THR A 269 0.32 5.66 14.92
N GLU A 270 -0.94 6.02 15.19
CA GLU A 270 -1.36 7.43 15.20
C GLU A 270 -0.54 8.26 16.19
N ALA A 271 -0.37 7.78 17.42
CA ALA A 271 0.34 8.50 18.47
C ALA A 271 1.80 8.79 18.07
N VAL A 272 2.51 7.77 17.57
CA VAL A 272 3.91 7.90 17.18
C VAL A 272 4.06 8.82 15.96
N TYR A 273 3.19 8.73 14.94
CA TYR A 273 3.23 9.66 13.81
C TYR A 273 2.99 11.10 14.26
N ARG A 274 2.02 11.35 15.15
CA ARG A 274 1.76 12.69 15.68
C ARG A 274 2.90 13.25 16.54
N GLU A 275 3.67 12.37 17.18
CA GLU A 275 4.83 12.75 17.96
C GLU A 275 6.04 13.08 17.07
N ARG A 276 6.26 12.29 16.01
CA ARG A 276 7.51 12.31 15.23
C ARG A 276 7.45 13.08 13.91
N VAL A 277 6.26 13.24 13.32
CA VAL A 277 6.07 14.02 12.09
C VAL A 277 5.60 15.43 12.43
N ALA A 278 6.14 16.44 11.74
CA ALA A 278 5.73 17.82 11.95
C ALA A 278 4.22 18.00 11.71
N GLN A 279 3.53 18.68 12.64
CA GLN A 279 2.07 18.76 12.67
C GLN A 279 1.46 19.44 11.44
N ASP A 280 2.18 20.34 10.78
CA ASP A 280 1.75 21.05 9.57
C ASP A 280 1.93 20.22 8.28
N LEU A 281 2.70 19.12 8.37
CA LEU A 281 2.89 18.14 7.31
C LEU A 281 1.95 16.94 7.44
N LEU A 282 1.53 16.57 8.66
CA LEU A 282 0.77 15.35 8.90
C LEU A 282 -0.76 15.56 8.83
N THR A 283 -1.39 14.84 7.89
CA THR A 283 -2.84 14.61 7.86
C THR A 283 -3.12 13.17 8.30
N VAL A 284 -3.90 12.97 9.36
CA VAL A 284 -4.30 11.64 9.85
C VAL A 284 -5.77 11.41 9.56
N GLU A 285 -6.08 10.26 8.97
CA GLU A 285 -7.43 9.83 8.62
C GLU A 285 -7.69 8.42 9.16
N LEU A 286 -8.55 8.33 10.17
CA LEU A 286 -9.06 7.07 10.72
C LEU A 286 -10.35 6.69 10.00
N LEU A 287 -10.35 5.53 9.36
CA LEU A 287 -11.45 5.03 8.55
C LEU A 287 -12.28 4.03 9.38
N PRO A 288 -13.56 4.35 9.68
CA PRO A 288 -14.40 3.45 10.47
C PRO A 288 -14.76 2.18 9.68
N ASP A 289 -15.04 1.09 10.40
CA ASP A 289 -15.44 -0.22 9.84
C ASP A 289 -14.50 -0.70 8.70
N THR A 290 -13.21 -0.42 8.82
CA THR A 290 -12.20 -0.63 7.77
C THR A 290 -11.03 -1.44 8.32
N GLU A 291 -10.63 -2.49 7.60
CA GLU A 291 -9.52 -3.36 7.98
C GLU A 291 -8.17 -2.94 7.34
N HIS A 292 -7.12 -3.73 7.58
CA HIS A 292 -5.74 -3.45 7.19
C HIS A 292 -5.50 -3.11 5.71
N SER A 293 -6.22 -3.77 4.82
CA SER A 293 -6.13 -3.59 3.36
C SER A 293 -7.07 -2.49 2.84
N MET A 294 -7.63 -1.68 3.74
CA MET A 294 -8.60 -0.62 3.46
C MET A 294 -9.92 -1.11 2.86
N LEU A 295 -10.27 -2.38 3.03
CA LEU A 295 -11.58 -2.93 2.72
C LEU A 295 -12.54 -2.65 3.88
N GLN A 296 -13.83 -2.57 3.58
CA GLN A 296 -14.83 -2.60 4.67
C GLN A 296 -14.77 -3.96 5.37
N THR A 297 -14.79 -3.99 6.70
CA THR A 297 -14.69 -5.22 7.51
C THR A 297 -15.73 -6.26 7.07
N SER A 298 -16.97 -5.81 6.79
CA SER A 298 -18.05 -6.67 6.31
C SER A 298 -17.81 -7.33 4.94
N VAL A 299 -16.91 -6.77 4.13
CA VAL A 299 -16.47 -7.31 2.84
C VAL A 299 -15.29 -8.26 3.04
N ALA A 300 -14.31 -7.88 3.86
CA ALA A 300 -13.14 -8.70 4.16
C ALA A 300 -13.51 -10.04 4.83
N ASP A 301 -14.49 -10.03 5.73
CA ASP A 301 -14.98 -11.23 6.43
C ASP A 301 -15.69 -12.25 5.51
N SER A 302 -15.90 -11.93 4.23
CA SER A 302 -16.63 -12.78 3.31
C SER A 302 -15.96 -12.84 1.94
N TRP A 303 -15.25 -13.95 1.72
CA TRP A 303 -14.65 -14.25 0.41
C TRP A 303 -15.64 -14.12 -0.75
N TRP A 304 -16.88 -14.61 -0.58
CA TRP A 304 -17.92 -14.49 -1.60
C TRP A 304 -18.34 -13.04 -1.88
N ARG A 305 -18.37 -12.16 -0.86
CA ARG A 305 -18.65 -10.73 -1.05
C ARG A 305 -17.47 -10.03 -1.73
N ALA A 306 -16.25 -10.27 -1.28
CA ALA A 306 -15.05 -9.71 -1.89
C ALA A 306 -14.94 -10.12 -3.37
N LEU A 307 -15.17 -11.41 -3.68
CA LEU A 307 -15.19 -11.90 -5.06
C LEU A 307 -16.29 -11.24 -5.89
N ALA A 308 -17.50 -11.13 -5.36
CA ALA A 308 -18.61 -10.50 -6.08
C ALA A 308 -18.34 -9.02 -6.37
N ILE A 309 -17.78 -8.27 -5.40
CA ILE A 309 -17.43 -6.87 -5.58
C ILE A 309 -16.29 -6.73 -6.59
N SER A 310 -15.24 -7.54 -6.49
CA SER A 310 -14.14 -7.53 -7.46
C SER A 310 -14.64 -7.80 -8.89
N LEU A 311 -15.58 -8.71 -9.08
CA LEU A 311 -16.12 -9.01 -10.41
C LEU A 311 -17.08 -7.93 -10.94
N PHE A 312 -17.99 -7.42 -10.13
CA PHE A 312 -19.12 -6.59 -10.60
C PHE A 312 -19.02 -5.10 -10.25
N ALA A 313 -18.11 -4.72 -9.36
CA ALA A 313 -17.94 -3.34 -8.90
C ALA A 313 -16.54 -3.13 -8.28
N PRO A 314 -15.43 -3.42 -9.01
CA PRO A 314 -14.08 -3.44 -8.44
C PRO A 314 -13.66 -2.08 -7.85
N ARG A 315 -14.18 -0.96 -8.37
CA ARG A 315 -14.00 0.39 -7.81
C ARG A 315 -14.53 0.56 -6.37
N ARG A 316 -15.34 -0.39 -5.89
CA ARG A 316 -15.96 -0.39 -4.56
C ARG A 316 -15.35 -1.44 -3.62
N ILE A 317 -14.23 -2.06 -4.02
CA ILE A 317 -13.58 -3.09 -3.21
C ILE A 317 -13.04 -2.50 -1.91
N THR A 318 -12.36 -1.35 -1.99
CA THR A 318 -11.93 -0.56 -0.82
C THR A 318 -13.07 0.28 -0.26
N ALA A 319 -12.94 0.66 1.01
CA ALA A 319 -13.82 1.64 1.65
C ALA A 319 -13.89 2.94 0.81
N ALA A 320 -15.09 3.48 0.59
CA ALA A 320 -15.25 4.71 -0.19
C ALA A 320 -14.45 5.89 0.40
N ALA A 321 -14.44 5.98 1.73
CA ALA A 321 -13.69 6.99 2.46
C ALA A 321 -12.19 6.95 2.13
N TYR A 322 -11.60 5.78 1.91
CA TYR A 322 -10.18 5.65 1.57
C TYR A 322 -9.81 6.44 0.30
N ILE A 323 -10.57 6.24 -0.79
CA ILE A 323 -10.34 6.93 -2.06
C ILE A 323 -10.67 8.43 -1.95
N GLU A 324 -11.74 8.78 -1.21
CA GLU A 324 -12.13 10.17 -0.96
C GLU A 324 -11.06 10.95 -0.17
N ARG A 325 -10.38 10.32 0.80
CA ARG A 325 -9.32 10.96 1.57
C ARG A 325 -8.05 11.19 0.76
N ILE A 326 -7.68 10.25 -0.11
CA ILE A 326 -6.58 10.45 -1.06
C ILE A 326 -6.90 11.63 -1.99
N ASP A 327 -8.12 11.68 -2.53
CA ASP A 327 -8.59 12.76 -3.40
C ASP A 327 -8.52 14.14 -2.71
N ALA A 328 -9.03 14.23 -1.48
CA ALA A 328 -9.00 15.45 -0.68
C ALA A 328 -7.57 15.92 -0.37
N PHE A 329 -6.68 14.99 -0.01
CA PHE A 329 -5.28 15.29 0.24
C PHE A 329 -4.59 15.87 -0.99
N LEU A 330 -4.77 15.25 -2.15
CA LEU A 330 -4.17 15.76 -3.39
C LEU A 330 -4.73 17.13 -3.79
N THR A 331 -6.03 17.40 -3.56
CA THR A 331 -6.60 18.74 -3.76
C THR A 331 -5.93 19.77 -2.86
N MET A 332 -5.72 19.42 -1.59
CA MET A 332 -5.07 20.31 -0.64
C MET A 332 -3.66 20.68 -1.11
N LEU A 333 -2.90 19.72 -1.65
CA LEU A 333 -1.55 19.98 -2.18
C LEU A 333 -1.58 20.96 -3.38
N GLU A 334 -2.47 20.72 -4.35
CA GLU A 334 -2.64 21.61 -5.50
C GLU A 334 -2.96 23.05 -5.09
N GLN A 335 -3.78 23.23 -4.06
CA GLN A 335 -4.15 24.55 -3.53
C GLN A 335 -3.01 25.25 -2.78
N ARG A 336 -2.04 24.50 -2.22
CA ARG A 336 -0.86 25.07 -1.55
C ARG A 336 0.16 25.60 -2.58
N ASP A 337 0.24 24.96 -3.74
CA ASP A 337 1.20 25.31 -4.79
C ASP A 337 0.70 26.42 -5.74
N GLU A 338 -0.58 26.79 -5.70
CA GLU A 338 -1.08 27.95 -6.45
C GLU A 338 -0.48 29.26 -5.88
N PRO A 339 0.21 30.08 -6.68
CA PRO A 339 0.69 31.37 -6.22
C PRO A 339 -0.50 32.25 -5.84
N LEU A 340 -0.44 32.87 -4.65
CA LEU A 340 -1.38 33.90 -4.17
C LEU A 340 -1.50 35.08 -5.16
N ALA A 341 -2.28 34.91 -6.23
CA ALA A 341 -2.46 35.90 -7.27
C ALA A 341 -3.92 36.35 -7.32
N ALA A 342 -4.30 37.28 -6.43
CA ALA A 342 -5.22 38.40 -6.69
C ALA A 342 -5.70 39.02 -5.36
N GLY A 343 -4.98 40.03 -4.85
CA GLY A 343 -5.40 40.68 -3.60
C GLY A 343 -4.77 42.03 -3.26
N ALA A 344 -4.27 42.80 -4.22
CA ALA A 344 -3.82 44.17 -3.94
C ALA A 344 -3.93 45.12 -5.15
N HIS A 345 -5.13 45.24 -5.71
CA HIS A 345 -5.52 46.45 -6.43
C HIS A 345 -6.73 47.09 -5.76
N ARG A 346 -6.47 47.86 -4.69
CA ARG A 346 -7.29 49.03 -4.39
C ARG A 346 -6.48 50.27 -4.73
N SER A 347 -6.73 50.76 -5.93
CA SER A 347 -6.55 52.17 -6.26
C SER A 347 -7.31 53.01 -5.23
N GLY A 348 -6.58 53.88 -4.54
CA GLY A 348 -7.12 54.86 -3.63
C GLY A 348 -6.47 56.21 -3.90
N ARG A 349 -6.79 56.82 -5.05
CA ARG A 349 -6.72 58.28 -5.23
C ARG A 349 -8.13 58.83 -5.23
N LEU A 350 -8.25 60.07 -4.75
CA LEU A 350 -9.42 60.93 -4.50
C LEU A 350 -9.93 60.76 -3.05
N ARG A 351 -9.78 61.74 -2.15
CA ARG A 351 -9.65 63.20 -2.28
C ARG A 351 -8.64 63.79 -1.32
#